data_AF-A0A933B5V4-F1
#
_entry.id   AF-A0A933B5V4-F1
#
_cell.length_a   1.000
_cell.length_b   1.000
_cell.length_c   1.000
_cell.angle_alpha   90.00
_cell.angle_beta   90.00
_cell.angle_gamma   90.00
#
_symmetry.space_group_name_H-M   'P 1'
#
loop_
_entity.id
_entity.type
_entity.pdbx_description
1 polymer ?
#
loop_
_entity_poly.entity_id
_entity_poly.type
_entity_poly.pdbx_seq_one_letter_code
_entity_poly.pdbx_strand_id
1 'polypeptide(L)'
;MAVRYEFDQLNRLVIRDPHDRLQPRRVLEGDLSVDRDNRLSYRLRATPGEARAMEREMMLDGRWTLTPDHRLGFTLHPQEDRRRQTLFFNGTIVDVRDNALAVSLWRREDDRMRSTQTVALSGRWQADARNRLSFLVSKADGSEDRLVFNGAWTVNRNNQLLYRYQESGRGRRQPAIHTLRFTGMWDLLPQSKLVYRLDLDNRSVFEFQAALQSSTLNAREGKIAYQVGIRLSGGRAMTQRITFFGIWKVRRDLSVAFEIPYTDGRRHALKFTGAYTWLTRNAVSVQLANLRGEPLGVAVTFHRTFLDDAQLFLRLQRLGKETQVLGGATLRF
;
A
#
# COMPACT_ATOMS: atom_id res chain seq x y z
N MET A 1 -15.70 -33.65 -24.53
CA MET A 1 -14.43 -33.00 -24.96
C MET A 1 -14.22 -31.74 -24.12
N ALA A 2 -13.10 -31.63 -23.42
CA ALA A 2 -12.82 -30.46 -22.57
C ALA A 2 -12.50 -29.24 -23.44
N VAL A 3 -13.20 -28.12 -23.24
CA VAL A 3 -12.94 -26.86 -23.94
C VAL A 3 -11.97 -26.02 -23.12
N ARG A 4 -11.04 -25.31 -23.79
CA ARG A 4 -10.12 -24.37 -23.13
C ARG A 4 -10.49 -22.93 -23.45
N TYR A 5 -10.56 -22.10 -22.41
CA TYR A 5 -10.74 -20.67 -22.51
C TYR A 5 -9.39 -19.95 -22.31
N GLU A 6 -9.18 -18.90 -23.09
CA GLU A 6 -8.05 -17.98 -22.91
C GLU A 6 -8.44 -16.57 -23.37
N PHE A 7 -7.68 -15.57 -22.94
CA PHE A 7 -7.74 -14.23 -23.51
C PHE A 7 -6.60 -14.05 -24.51
N ASP A 8 -6.93 -13.57 -25.71
CA ASP A 8 -5.91 -13.19 -26.69
C ASP A 8 -5.24 -11.86 -26.34
N GLN A 9 -4.33 -11.38 -27.21
CA GLN A 9 -3.58 -10.13 -26.99
C GLN A 9 -4.43 -8.88 -26.77
N LEU A 10 -5.71 -8.92 -27.17
CA LEU A 10 -6.68 -7.83 -27.11
C LEU A 10 -7.77 -8.10 -26.06
N ASN A 11 -7.54 -9.08 -25.18
CA ASN A 11 -8.47 -9.53 -24.15
C ASN A 11 -9.83 -10.03 -24.70
N ARG A 12 -9.84 -10.57 -25.92
CA ARG A 12 -11.00 -11.27 -26.48
C ARG A 12 -11.04 -12.69 -25.97
N LEU A 13 -12.23 -13.19 -25.64
CA LEU A 13 -12.37 -14.55 -25.15
C LEU A 13 -12.23 -15.54 -26.31
N VAL A 14 -11.19 -16.37 -26.25
CA VAL A 14 -10.90 -17.38 -27.25
C VAL A 14 -11.24 -18.75 -26.70
N ILE A 15 -11.98 -19.51 -27.49
CA ILE A 15 -12.32 -20.90 -27.26
C ILE A 15 -11.39 -21.74 -28.12
N ARG A 16 -10.58 -22.60 -27.50
CA ARG A 16 -9.65 -23.49 -28.19
C ARG A 16 -10.01 -24.96 -28.03
N ASP A 17 -9.64 -25.72 -29.05
CA ASP A 17 -9.52 -27.17 -28.97
C ASP A 17 -8.24 -27.52 -28.19
N PRO A 18 -8.28 -28.44 -27.21
CA PRO A 18 -7.05 -28.94 -26.59
C PRO A 18 -6.07 -29.59 -27.58
N HIS A 19 -6.58 -30.18 -28.66
CA HIS A 19 -5.80 -30.91 -29.67
C HIS A 19 -5.30 -30.02 -30.80
N ASP A 20 -5.97 -28.91 -31.10
CA ASP A 20 -5.52 -27.90 -32.05
C ASP A 20 -5.24 -26.57 -31.34
N ARG A 21 -3.96 -26.38 -30.97
CA ARG A 21 -3.51 -25.16 -30.31
C ARG A 21 -3.31 -24.00 -31.28
N LEU A 22 -3.19 -24.26 -32.58
CA LEU A 22 -2.83 -23.24 -33.57
C LEU A 22 -4.05 -22.47 -34.02
N GLN A 23 -5.18 -23.15 -34.24
CA GLN A 23 -6.41 -22.50 -34.69
C GLN A 23 -7.43 -22.36 -33.55
N PRO A 24 -7.88 -21.14 -33.22
CA PRO A 24 -8.97 -20.97 -32.27
C PRO A 24 -10.25 -21.55 -32.88
N ARG A 25 -10.99 -22.37 -32.12
CA ARG A 25 -12.32 -22.84 -32.54
C ARG A 25 -13.28 -21.67 -32.71
N ARG A 26 -13.17 -20.67 -31.84
CA ARG A 26 -13.97 -19.45 -31.89
C ARG A 26 -13.29 -18.31 -31.14
N VAL A 27 -13.37 -17.11 -31.70
CA VAL A 27 -13.05 -15.86 -30.99
C VAL A 27 -14.36 -15.15 -30.73
N LEU A 28 -14.62 -14.80 -29.47
CA LEU A 28 -15.81 -14.09 -29.06
C LEU A 28 -15.44 -12.61 -28.86
N GLU A 29 -16.14 -11.74 -29.58
CA GLU A 29 -16.02 -10.29 -29.40
C GLU A 29 -16.94 -9.84 -28.27
N GLY A 30 -16.42 -9.02 -27.36
CA GLY A 30 -17.14 -8.65 -26.16
C GLY A 30 -16.32 -7.80 -25.21
N ASP A 31 -16.99 -7.39 -24.14
CA ASP A 31 -16.49 -6.42 -23.17
C ASP A 31 -16.35 -7.04 -21.79
N LEU A 32 -15.22 -6.76 -21.15
CA LEU A 32 -14.89 -7.27 -19.83
C LEU A 32 -15.36 -6.28 -18.77
N SER A 33 -16.14 -6.75 -17.82
CA SER A 33 -16.45 -5.96 -16.63
C SER A 33 -16.18 -6.77 -15.38
N VAL A 34 -15.96 -6.04 -14.28
CA VAL A 34 -15.94 -6.59 -12.95
C VAL A 34 -17.08 -5.94 -12.20
N ASP A 35 -17.98 -6.76 -11.64
CA ASP A 35 -19.09 -6.24 -10.85
C ASP A 35 -18.66 -5.82 -9.45
N ARG A 36 -19.61 -5.33 -8.65
CA ARG A 36 -19.37 -4.90 -7.27
C ARG A 36 -18.84 -6.01 -6.34
N ASP A 37 -19.06 -7.27 -6.70
CA ASP A 37 -18.71 -8.46 -5.94
C ASP A 37 -17.40 -9.09 -6.45
N ASN A 38 -16.67 -8.35 -7.30
CA ASN A 38 -15.47 -8.78 -7.99
C ASN A 38 -15.66 -10.06 -8.82
N ARG A 39 -16.85 -10.27 -9.38
CA ARG A 39 -17.11 -11.32 -10.36
C ARG A 39 -16.78 -10.78 -11.75
N LEU A 40 -16.13 -11.64 -12.53
CA LEU A 40 -15.77 -11.31 -13.90
C LEU A 40 -16.98 -11.55 -14.79
N SER A 41 -17.40 -10.54 -15.54
CA SER A 41 -18.42 -10.70 -16.58
C SER A 41 -17.87 -10.36 -17.96
N TYR A 42 -18.35 -11.08 -18.96
CA TYR A 42 -18.00 -10.88 -20.36
C TYR A 42 -19.29 -10.66 -21.16
N ARG A 43 -19.53 -9.43 -21.61
CA ARG A 43 -20.70 -9.08 -22.41
C ARG A 43 -20.38 -9.25 -23.88
N LEU A 44 -21.02 -10.20 -24.54
CA LEU A 44 -20.84 -10.44 -25.96
C LEU A 44 -21.42 -9.29 -26.78
N ARG A 45 -20.64 -8.79 -27.74
CA ARG A 45 -21.11 -7.80 -28.71
C ARG A 45 -21.96 -8.51 -29.77
N ALA A 46 -23.07 -7.90 -30.15
CA ALA A 46 -23.90 -8.39 -31.24
C ALA A 46 -23.12 -8.35 -32.56
N THR A 47 -23.14 -9.45 -33.32
CA THR A 47 -22.57 -9.49 -34.66
C THR A 47 -23.54 -8.80 -35.63
N PRO A 48 -23.10 -7.85 -36.47
CA PRO A 48 -23.96 -7.26 -37.49
C PRO A 48 -24.58 -8.35 -38.37
N GLY A 49 -25.92 -8.39 -38.46
CA GLY A 49 -26.67 -9.37 -39.26
C GLY A 49 -27.32 -10.52 -38.47
N GLU A 50 -26.99 -10.70 -37.19
CA GLU A 50 -27.71 -11.63 -36.31
C GLU A 50 -28.93 -10.92 -35.70
N ALA A 51 -30.07 -10.95 -36.40
CA ALA A 51 -31.31 -10.22 -36.10
C ALA A 51 -31.97 -10.53 -34.73
N ARG A 52 -31.36 -11.38 -33.90
CA ARG A 52 -31.79 -11.72 -32.53
C ARG A 52 -30.60 -11.95 -31.58
N ALA A 53 -29.48 -11.25 -31.78
CA ALA A 53 -28.40 -11.29 -30.82
C ALA A 53 -28.81 -10.54 -29.53
N MET A 54 -29.57 -11.21 -28.65
CA MET A 54 -29.70 -10.78 -27.25
C MET A 54 -28.27 -10.59 -26.72
N GLU A 55 -27.99 -9.44 -26.10
CA GLU A 55 -26.75 -9.23 -25.37
C GLU A 55 -26.59 -10.39 -24.37
N ARG A 56 -25.64 -11.27 -24.65
CA ARG A 56 -25.35 -12.42 -23.79
C ARG A 56 -24.21 -12.00 -22.87
N GLU A 57 -24.55 -11.82 -21.60
CA GLU A 57 -23.57 -11.66 -20.55
C GLU A 57 -23.19 -13.04 -20.00
N MET A 58 -21.89 -13.34 -20.01
CA MET A 58 -21.34 -14.53 -19.39
C MET A 58 -20.71 -14.14 -18.06
N MET A 59 -21.25 -14.65 -16.96
CA MET A 59 -20.64 -14.52 -15.65
C MET A 59 -19.64 -15.66 -15.44
N LEU A 60 -18.39 -15.31 -15.12
CA LEU A 60 -17.31 -16.24 -14.87
C LEU A 60 -17.02 -16.27 -13.36
N ASP A 61 -17.14 -17.45 -12.78
CA ASP A 61 -16.82 -17.69 -11.38
C ASP A 61 -15.40 -18.24 -11.20
N GLY A 62 -14.70 -17.75 -10.19
CA GLY A 62 -13.30 -18.05 -9.97
C GLY A 62 -12.57 -17.07 -9.05
N ARG A 63 -11.25 -17.20 -9.03
CA ARG A 63 -10.35 -16.50 -8.10
C ARG A 63 -9.37 -15.59 -8.82
N TRP A 64 -9.23 -14.37 -8.33
CA TRP A 64 -8.22 -13.44 -8.80
C TRP A 64 -6.83 -13.86 -8.34
N THR A 65 -5.85 -13.67 -9.21
CA THR A 65 -4.45 -14.03 -8.98
C THR A 65 -3.55 -12.96 -9.58
N LEU A 66 -2.39 -12.74 -8.97
CA LEU A 66 -1.36 -11.84 -9.49
C LEU A 66 -0.06 -12.62 -9.59
N THR A 67 0.52 -12.66 -10.78
CA THR A 67 1.80 -13.33 -11.02
C THR A 67 2.98 -12.49 -10.50
N PRO A 68 4.18 -13.08 -10.37
CA PRO A 68 5.38 -12.31 -10.00
C PRO A 68 5.77 -11.19 -10.99
N ASP A 69 5.39 -11.30 -12.26
CA ASP A 69 5.56 -10.30 -13.33
C ASP A 69 4.36 -9.34 -13.46
N HIS A 70 3.53 -9.23 -12.41
CA HIS A 70 2.43 -8.28 -12.31
C HIS A 70 1.32 -8.47 -13.33
N ARG A 71 1.15 -9.68 -13.84
CA ARG A 71 0.01 -10.03 -14.70
C ARG A 71 -1.17 -10.44 -13.83
N LEU A 72 -2.26 -9.71 -14.00
CA LEU A 72 -3.54 -10.08 -13.41
C LEU A 72 -4.05 -11.34 -14.12
N GLY A 73 -4.53 -12.31 -13.34
CA GLY A 73 -5.16 -13.51 -13.85
C GLY A 73 -6.43 -13.86 -13.08
N PHE A 74 -7.34 -14.55 -13.74
CA PHE A 74 -8.58 -15.07 -13.15
C PHE A 74 -8.62 -16.59 -13.33
N THR A 75 -8.59 -17.32 -12.21
CA THR A 75 -8.58 -18.77 -12.20
C THR A 75 -9.99 -19.30 -12.01
N LEU A 76 -10.55 -19.89 -13.08
CA LEU A 76 -11.90 -20.42 -13.10
C LEU A 76 -12.05 -21.56 -12.09
N HIS A 77 -13.20 -21.60 -11.39
CA HIS A 77 -13.53 -22.76 -10.57
C HIS A 77 -13.70 -24.02 -11.45
N PRO A 78 -13.18 -25.18 -11.01
CA PRO A 78 -13.41 -26.43 -11.72
C PRO A 78 -14.90 -26.73 -11.83
N GLN A 79 -15.35 -27.09 -13.02
CA GLN A 79 -16.65 -27.74 -13.22
C GLN A 79 -16.39 -29.24 -13.45
N GLU A 80 -17.38 -30.11 -13.26
CA GLU A 80 -17.23 -31.58 -13.12
C GLU A 80 -16.33 -32.26 -14.17
N ASP A 81 -16.16 -31.69 -15.37
CA ASP A 81 -15.30 -32.20 -16.45
C ASP A 81 -14.17 -31.26 -16.92
N ARG A 82 -13.89 -30.18 -16.18
CA ARG A 82 -12.95 -29.13 -16.61
C ARG A 82 -11.74 -29.03 -15.71
N ARG A 83 -10.56 -29.20 -16.31
CA ARG A 83 -9.29 -28.85 -15.67
C ARG A 83 -9.32 -27.38 -15.24
N ARG A 84 -8.65 -27.07 -14.12
CA ARG A 84 -8.42 -25.71 -13.65
C ARG A 84 -7.76 -24.88 -14.75
N GLN A 85 -8.34 -23.73 -15.07
CA GLN A 85 -7.88 -22.82 -16.12
C GLN A 85 -7.68 -21.41 -15.54
N THR A 86 -6.56 -20.77 -15.87
CA THR A 86 -6.28 -19.38 -15.51
C THR A 86 -6.27 -18.53 -16.76
N LEU A 87 -7.12 -17.51 -16.77
CA LEU A 87 -7.22 -16.50 -17.82
C LEU A 87 -6.33 -15.33 -17.45
N PHE A 88 -5.25 -15.08 -18.19
CA PHE A 88 -4.37 -13.94 -17.94
C PHE A 88 -4.79 -12.75 -18.78
N PHE A 89 -4.93 -11.60 -18.11
CA PHE A 89 -5.25 -10.35 -18.79
C PHE A 89 -3.99 -9.72 -19.38
N ASN A 90 -4.20 -9.03 -20.48
CA ASN A 90 -3.22 -8.19 -21.12
C ASN A 90 -3.53 -6.76 -20.72
N GLY A 91 -2.83 -6.28 -19.70
CA GLY A 91 -3.05 -4.97 -19.14
C GLY A 91 -1.99 -4.58 -18.15
N THR A 92 -2.11 -3.37 -17.65
CA THR A 92 -1.17 -2.71 -16.76
C THR A 92 -1.91 -2.22 -15.53
N ILE A 93 -1.34 -2.40 -14.34
CA ILE A 93 -1.88 -1.79 -13.12
C ILE A 93 -1.62 -0.29 -13.20
N VAL A 94 -2.68 0.52 -13.20
CA VAL A 94 -2.59 1.96 -13.49
C VAL A 94 -2.88 2.83 -12.27
N ASP A 95 -3.67 2.36 -11.32
CA ASP A 95 -4.04 3.14 -10.14
C ASP A 95 -4.24 2.24 -8.92
N VAL A 96 -3.94 2.81 -7.75
CA VAL A 96 -4.17 2.19 -6.44
C VAL A 96 -4.89 3.20 -5.56
N ARG A 97 -6.04 2.79 -5.03
CA ARG A 97 -6.82 3.57 -4.07
C ARG A 97 -6.92 2.81 -2.76
N ASP A 98 -7.36 3.48 -1.72
CA ASP A 98 -7.60 2.88 -0.41
C ASP A 98 -8.42 1.58 -0.51
N ASN A 99 -9.49 1.51 -1.29
CA ASN A 99 -10.33 0.31 -1.40
C ASN A 99 -10.35 -0.32 -2.79
N ALA A 100 -9.44 0.07 -3.69
CA ALA A 100 -9.48 -0.39 -5.08
C ALA A 100 -8.10 -0.59 -5.72
N LEU A 101 -8.05 -1.52 -6.67
CA LEU A 101 -6.93 -1.77 -7.56
C LEU A 101 -7.41 -1.65 -9.01
N ALA A 102 -6.92 -0.66 -9.75
CA ALA A 102 -7.34 -0.44 -11.14
C ALA A 102 -6.30 -0.96 -12.13
N VAL A 103 -6.79 -1.68 -13.14
CA VAL A 103 -5.99 -2.26 -14.22
C VAL A 103 -6.54 -1.80 -15.56
N SER A 104 -5.68 -1.23 -16.39
CA SER A 104 -6.00 -0.85 -17.76
C SER A 104 -5.72 -2.03 -18.68
N LEU A 105 -6.76 -2.51 -19.36
CA LEU A 105 -6.75 -3.64 -20.28
C LEU A 105 -6.69 -3.13 -21.72
N TRP A 106 -5.85 -3.77 -22.53
CA TRP A 106 -5.81 -3.49 -23.97
C TRP A 106 -7.08 -4.01 -24.65
N ARG A 107 -7.74 -3.19 -25.47
CA ARG A 107 -8.91 -3.55 -26.28
C ARG A 107 -8.65 -3.13 -27.73
N ARG A 108 -9.33 -3.80 -28.66
CA ARG A 108 -9.41 -3.35 -30.06
C ARG A 108 -10.71 -2.60 -30.28
N GLU A 109 -10.61 -1.45 -30.92
CA GLU A 109 -11.72 -0.65 -31.39
C GLU A 109 -11.60 -0.51 -32.91
N ASP A 110 -12.48 -1.24 -33.59
CA ASP A 110 -12.53 -1.39 -35.04
C ASP A 110 -11.16 -1.62 -35.70
N ASP A 111 -11.08 -1.50 -37.02
CA ASP A 111 -10.03 -2.18 -37.77
C ASP A 111 -8.62 -1.62 -37.51
N ARG A 112 -8.47 -0.49 -36.79
CA ARG A 112 -7.16 0.16 -36.57
C ARG A 112 -6.89 0.81 -35.20
N MET A 113 -7.86 1.01 -34.31
CA MET A 113 -7.60 1.74 -33.06
C MET A 113 -7.47 0.79 -31.86
N ARG A 114 -6.39 0.95 -31.07
CA ARG A 114 -6.27 0.28 -29.76
C ARG A 114 -6.84 1.23 -28.72
N SER A 115 -7.94 0.85 -28.08
CA SER A 115 -8.45 1.54 -26.90
C SER A 115 -8.05 0.78 -25.64
N THR A 116 -8.20 1.44 -24.50
CA THR A 116 -7.97 0.83 -23.20
C THR A 116 -9.26 0.82 -22.41
N GLN A 117 -9.55 -0.28 -21.74
CA GLN A 117 -10.65 -0.39 -20.80
C GLN A 117 -10.08 -0.53 -19.38
N THR A 118 -10.56 0.27 -18.44
CA THR A 118 -10.15 0.12 -17.03
C THR A 118 -11.12 -0.81 -16.31
N VAL A 119 -10.58 -1.83 -15.65
CA VAL A 119 -11.29 -2.64 -14.67
C VAL A 119 -10.77 -2.31 -13.28
N ALA A 120 -11.65 -2.22 -12.29
CA ALA A 120 -11.29 -1.94 -10.90
C ALA A 120 -11.75 -3.10 -10.01
N LEU A 121 -10.81 -3.66 -9.25
CA LEU A 121 -11.12 -4.63 -8.21
C LEU A 121 -11.36 -3.90 -6.90
N SER A 122 -12.44 -4.21 -6.20
CA SER A 122 -12.74 -3.71 -4.86
C SER A 122 -12.11 -4.60 -3.79
N GLY A 123 -11.65 -4.02 -2.69
CA GLY A 123 -10.97 -4.79 -1.65
C GLY A 123 -10.26 -3.93 -0.63
N ARG A 124 -9.25 -4.50 0.03
CA ARG A 124 -8.39 -3.76 0.95
C ARG A 124 -6.91 -4.04 0.78
N TRP A 125 -6.10 -3.06 1.13
CA TRP A 125 -4.65 -3.19 1.16
C TRP A 125 -4.15 -3.63 2.53
N GLN A 126 -3.13 -4.48 2.51
CA GLN A 126 -2.37 -4.81 3.71
C GLN A 126 -0.92 -5.20 3.40
N ALA A 127 -0.09 -5.20 4.43
CA ALA A 127 1.18 -5.90 4.38
C ALA A 127 0.97 -7.38 4.75
N ASP A 128 1.80 -8.26 4.20
CA ASP A 128 1.88 -9.64 4.69
C ASP A 128 2.97 -9.79 5.75
N ALA A 129 3.10 -11.00 6.32
CA ALA A 129 4.13 -11.31 7.33
C ALA A 129 5.58 -11.18 6.83
N ARG A 130 5.79 -10.89 5.54
CA ARG A 130 7.09 -10.67 4.90
C ARG A 130 7.30 -9.21 4.51
N ASN A 131 6.45 -8.31 5.02
CA ASN A 131 6.38 -6.89 4.68
C ASN A 131 6.18 -6.63 3.18
N ARG A 132 5.55 -7.56 2.44
CA ARG A 132 5.15 -7.33 1.03
C ARG A 132 3.78 -6.70 0.98
N LEU A 133 3.55 -5.83 0.00
CA LEU A 133 2.23 -5.27 -0.23
C LEU A 133 1.30 -6.35 -0.79
N SER A 134 0.08 -6.41 -0.28
CA SER A 134 -0.96 -7.31 -0.75
C SER A 134 -2.28 -6.57 -0.87
N PHE A 135 -3.06 -6.93 -1.88
CA PHE A 135 -4.45 -6.50 -2.02
C PHE A 135 -5.37 -7.70 -1.82
N LEU A 136 -6.33 -7.58 -0.92
CA LEU A 136 -7.35 -8.60 -0.64
C LEU A 136 -8.62 -8.21 -1.37
N VAL A 137 -8.90 -8.90 -2.46
CA VAL A 137 -10.08 -8.69 -3.29
C VAL A 137 -11.27 -9.31 -2.57
N SER A 138 -12.24 -8.49 -2.17
CA SER A 138 -13.42 -8.96 -1.45
C SER A 138 -14.41 -9.66 -2.38
N LYS A 139 -15.06 -10.72 -1.91
CA LYS A 139 -16.08 -11.46 -2.68
C LYS A 139 -17.45 -11.35 -2.00
N ALA A 140 -18.52 -11.65 -2.74
CA ALA A 140 -19.89 -11.62 -2.21
C ALA A 140 -20.12 -12.54 -1.00
N ASP A 141 -19.42 -13.68 -0.95
CA ASP A 141 -19.51 -14.66 0.13
C ASP A 141 -18.65 -14.30 1.36
N GLY A 142 -18.03 -13.12 1.36
CA GLY A 142 -17.10 -12.67 2.40
C GLY A 142 -15.70 -13.28 2.31
N SER A 143 -15.45 -14.20 1.37
CA SER A 143 -14.10 -14.70 1.09
C SER A 143 -13.25 -13.65 0.37
N GLU A 144 -11.94 -13.91 0.30
CA GLU A 144 -11.00 -12.96 -0.28
C GLU A 144 -9.93 -13.63 -1.14
N ASP A 145 -9.67 -13.03 -2.30
CA ASP A 145 -8.52 -13.40 -3.13
C ASP A 145 -7.32 -12.51 -2.80
N ARG A 146 -6.16 -13.09 -2.52
CA ARG A 146 -4.94 -12.34 -2.17
C ARG A 146 -4.04 -12.12 -3.38
N LEU A 147 -3.87 -10.86 -3.78
CA LEU A 147 -2.93 -10.42 -4.81
C LEU A 147 -1.66 -9.89 -4.16
N VAL A 148 -0.54 -10.62 -4.31
CA VAL A 148 0.73 -10.27 -3.65
C VAL A 148 1.68 -9.56 -4.62
N PHE A 149 2.12 -8.37 -4.23
CA PHE A 149 3.10 -7.58 -4.98
C PHE A 149 4.50 -8.00 -4.56
N ASN A 150 5.20 -8.72 -5.44
CA ASN A 150 6.42 -9.46 -5.10
C ASN A 150 7.71 -8.62 -5.05
N GLY A 151 7.66 -7.35 -5.45
CA GLY A 151 8.77 -6.42 -5.46
C GLY A 151 8.99 -5.72 -4.11
N ALA A 152 10.08 -4.98 -4.04
CA ALA A 152 10.32 -4.07 -2.93
C ALA A 152 9.50 -2.78 -3.10
N TRP A 153 9.22 -2.12 -1.98
CA TRP A 153 8.66 -0.78 -1.94
C TRP A 153 9.61 0.15 -1.20
N THR A 154 9.43 1.45 -1.43
CA THR A 154 10.25 2.52 -0.85
C THR A 154 9.33 3.62 -0.33
N VAL A 155 9.89 4.55 0.46
CA VAL A 155 9.17 5.76 0.90
C VAL A 155 9.87 6.97 0.29
N ASN A 156 9.10 7.84 -0.36
CA ASN A 156 9.66 9.05 -0.97
C ASN A 156 9.81 10.19 0.06
N ARG A 157 10.31 11.34 -0.39
CA ARG A 157 10.49 12.54 0.45
C ARG A 157 9.18 13.15 0.97
N ASN A 158 8.06 12.81 0.35
CA ASN A 158 6.74 13.25 0.78
C ASN A 158 6.05 12.22 1.68
N ASN A 159 6.81 11.27 2.22
CA ASN A 159 6.31 10.21 3.09
C ASN A 159 5.24 9.31 2.42
N GLN A 160 5.26 9.20 1.09
CA GLN A 160 4.38 8.30 0.33
C GLN A 160 5.06 6.96 0.09
N LEU A 161 4.28 5.89 0.18
CA LEU A 161 4.76 4.56 -0.16
C LEU A 161 4.75 4.38 -1.68
N LEU A 162 5.89 3.97 -2.23
CA LEU A 162 6.10 3.77 -3.66
C LEU A 162 6.41 2.30 -3.93
N TYR A 163 5.67 1.71 -4.85
CA TYR A 163 5.93 0.37 -5.36
C TYR A 163 6.31 0.45 -6.84
N ARG A 164 7.48 -0.06 -7.20
CA ARG A 164 7.94 -0.07 -8.59
C ARG A 164 7.95 -1.49 -9.13
N TYR A 165 7.45 -1.67 -10.34
CA TYR A 165 7.57 -2.94 -11.04
C TYR A 165 7.87 -2.72 -12.51
N GLN A 166 8.41 -3.77 -13.13
CA GLN A 166 8.77 -3.78 -14.53
C GLN A 166 7.78 -4.66 -15.27
N GLU A 167 7.11 -4.09 -16.26
CA GLU A 167 6.30 -4.87 -17.20
C GLU A 167 7.24 -5.54 -18.20
N SER A 168 7.15 -6.88 -18.31
CA SER A 168 7.92 -7.63 -19.30
C SER A 168 7.55 -7.15 -20.71
N GLY A 169 8.52 -6.57 -21.41
CA GLY A 169 8.35 -6.17 -22.79
C GLY A 169 7.97 -7.37 -23.67
N ARG A 170 7.01 -7.19 -24.59
CA ARG A 170 6.72 -8.19 -25.62
C ARG A 170 7.67 -8.01 -26.81
N GLY A 171 8.37 -9.06 -27.17
CA GLY A 171 9.31 -9.05 -28.31
C GLY A 171 10.48 -8.09 -28.09
N ARG A 172 10.72 -7.19 -29.06
CA ARG A 172 11.83 -6.22 -29.03
C ARG A 172 11.54 -4.95 -28.22
N ARG A 173 10.36 -4.80 -27.62
CA ARG A 173 10.00 -3.60 -26.87
C ARG A 173 10.76 -3.56 -25.55
N GLN A 174 11.39 -2.42 -25.24
CA GLN A 174 12.05 -2.24 -23.96
C GLN A 174 11.05 -2.40 -22.80
N PRO A 175 11.45 -2.99 -21.67
CA PRO A 175 10.60 -3.09 -20.50
C PRO A 175 10.17 -1.71 -19.99
N ALA A 176 8.89 -1.57 -19.65
CA ALA A 176 8.36 -0.35 -19.05
C ALA A 176 8.43 -0.45 -17.51
N ILE A 177 8.88 0.62 -16.85
CA ILE A 177 8.88 0.71 -15.39
C ILE A 177 7.64 1.49 -14.96
N HIS A 178 6.81 0.85 -14.14
CA HIS A 178 5.61 1.44 -13.57
C HIS A 178 5.83 1.75 -12.09
N THR A 179 5.24 2.84 -11.61
CA THR A 179 5.30 3.23 -10.20
C THR A 179 3.88 3.39 -9.66
N LEU A 180 3.49 2.53 -8.73
CA LEU A 180 2.28 2.70 -7.94
C LEU A 180 2.61 3.60 -6.75
N ARG A 181 1.79 4.63 -6.55
CA ARG A 181 1.95 5.60 -5.47
C ARG A 181 0.77 5.49 -4.54
N PHE A 182 1.04 5.16 -3.29
CA PHE A 182 0.04 5.11 -2.25
C PHE A 182 0.03 6.44 -1.51
N THR A 183 -1.17 7.00 -1.33
CA THR A 183 -1.38 8.21 -0.53
C THR A 183 -2.07 7.82 0.76
N GLY A 184 -1.50 8.23 1.88
CA GLY A 184 -1.88 7.77 3.20
C GLY A 184 -1.01 8.42 4.28
N MET A 185 -1.20 8.00 5.52
CA MET A 185 -0.53 8.55 6.69
C MET A 185 0.23 7.47 7.46
N TRP A 186 1.41 7.81 7.93
CA TRP A 186 2.20 6.99 8.84
C TRP A 186 1.76 7.19 10.28
N ASP A 187 1.72 6.08 11.00
CA ASP A 187 1.44 5.96 12.42
C ASP A 187 2.48 5.01 13.05
N LEU A 188 2.75 5.18 14.34
CA LEU A 188 3.73 4.39 15.07
C LEU A 188 3.03 3.56 16.14
N LEU A 189 3.18 2.25 16.04
CA LEU A 189 2.69 1.34 17.06
C LEU A 189 3.83 0.81 17.94
N PRO A 190 3.52 0.36 19.16
CA PRO A 190 4.44 -0.40 20.00
C PRO A 190 5.04 -1.60 19.27
N GLN A 191 6.08 -2.20 19.87
CA GLN A 191 6.66 -3.47 19.41
C GLN A 191 7.26 -3.42 18.01
N SER A 192 7.91 -2.30 17.66
CA SER A 192 8.65 -2.21 16.39
C SER A 192 7.74 -2.37 15.17
N LYS A 193 6.57 -1.69 15.20
CA LYS A 193 5.60 -1.69 14.11
C LYS A 193 5.43 -0.30 13.52
N LEU A 194 5.56 -0.21 12.19
CA LEU A 194 5.18 0.96 11.41
C LEU A 194 3.85 0.70 10.72
N VAL A 195 2.93 1.65 10.82
CA VAL A 195 1.60 1.51 10.22
C VAL A 195 1.41 2.58 9.16
N TYR A 196 1.02 2.18 7.95
CA TYR A 196 0.65 3.11 6.88
C TYR A 196 -0.84 2.94 6.55
N ARG A 197 -1.63 3.97 6.87
CA ARG A 197 -3.09 3.99 6.68
C ARG A 197 -3.44 4.70 5.39
N LEU A 198 -4.16 4.02 4.49
CA LEU A 198 -4.61 4.63 3.22
C LEU A 198 -5.91 5.43 3.40
N ASP A 199 -6.77 5.00 4.31
CA ASP A 199 -8.03 5.66 4.67
C ASP A 199 -8.09 5.99 6.17
N LEU A 200 -9.06 6.83 6.53
CA LEU A 200 -9.36 7.15 7.93
C LEU A 200 -10.14 6.03 8.62
N ASP A 201 -10.91 5.25 7.85
CA ASP A 201 -11.74 4.15 8.34
C ASP A 201 -10.92 2.89 8.68
N ASN A 202 -9.61 2.91 8.44
CA ASN A 202 -8.66 1.83 8.71
C ASN A 202 -9.01 0.51 8.02
N ARG A 203 -9.71 0.55 6.89
CA ARG A 203 -10.00 -0.66 6.12
C ARG A 203 -8.76 -1.12 5.37
N SER A 204 -7.90 -0.17 4.98
CA SER A 204 -6.67 -0.45 4.24
C SER A 204 -5.45 0.10 4.94
N VAL A 205 -4.70 -0.83 5.52
CA VAL A 205 -3.60 -0.54 6.43
C VAL A 205 -2.45 -1.49 6.16
N PHE A 206 -1.27 -0.94 5.93
CA PHE A 206 -0.03 -1.71 5.91
C PHE A 206 0.63 -1.68 7.28
N GLU A 207 0.69 -2.83 7.95
CA GLU A 207 1.47 -3.01 9.18
C GLU A 207 2.82 -3.65 8.86
N PHE A 208 3.90 -2.89 9.02
CA PHE A 208 5.25 -3.35 8.77
C PHE A 208 6.00 -3.65 10.06
N GLN A 209 6.67 -4.79 10.10
CA GLN A 209 7.67 -5.09 11.13
C GLN A 209 8.94 -4.30 10.84
N ALA A 210 9.30 -3.39 11.74
CA ALA A 210 10.30 -2.36 11.51
C ALA A 210 11.11 -2.07 12.79
N ALA A 211 12.42 -2.20 12.73
CA ALA A 211 13.29 -1.79 13.83
C ALA A 211 13.63 -0.31 13.70
N LEU A 212 13.65 0.42 14.81
CA LEU A 212 14.22 1.76 14.80
C LEU A 212 15.72 1.69 14.57
N GLN A 213 16.26 2.55 13.71
CA GLN A 213 17.68 2.50 13.36
C GLN A 213 18.58 3.02 14.49
N SER A 214 18.08 3.93 15.33
CA SER A 214 18.80 4.49 16.48
C SER A 214 17.85 4.64 17.66
N SER A 215 18.24 4.14 18.82
CA SER A 215 17.50 4.34 20.08
C SER A 215 17.58 5.77 20.60
N THR A 216 18.49 6.59 20.07
CA THR A 216 18.63 8.01 20.42
C THR A 216 18.43 8.88 19.18
N LEU A 217 17.59 9.90 19.32
CA LEU A 217 17.25 10.85 18.27
C LEU A 217 17.61 12.27 18.71
N ASN A 218 18.16 13.07 17.81
CA ASN A 218 18.33 14.50 18.05
C ASN A 218 17.15 15.26 17.43
N ALA A 219 16.41 16.01 18.25
CA ALA A 219 15.23 16.74 17.79
C ALA A 219 15.55 17.72 16.64
N ARG A 220 16.76 18.30 16.62
CA ARG A 220 17.18 19.24 15.56
C ARG A 220 17.34 18.59 14.20
N GLU A 221 17.56 17.28 14.13
CA GLU A 221 17.70 16.58 12.85
C GLU A 221 16.37 16.45 12.11
N GLY A 222 15.24 16.64 12.79
CA GLY A 222 13.91 16.62 12.16
C GLY A 222 13.60 15.30 11.45
N LYS A 223 14.19 14.19 11.90
CA LYS A 223 14.05 12.90 11.23
C LYS A 223 13.89 11.72 12.19
N ILE A 224 13.15 10.73 11.75
CA ILE A 224 13.05 9.41 12.41
C ILE A 224 13.36 8.36 11.35
N ALA A 225 14.34 7.48 11.62
CA ALA A 225 14.76 6.46 10.67
C ALA A 225 14.49 5.05 11.19
N TYR A 226 13.88 4.23 10.35
CA TYR A 226 13.57 2.83 10.59
C TYR A 226 14.23 1.93 9.55
N GLN A 227 14.44 0.68 9.92
CA GLN A 227 14.86 -0.41 9.04
C GLN A 227 13.74 -1.45 8.96
N VAL A 228 13.36 -1.80 7.74
CA VAL A 228 12.32 -2.79 7.45
C VAL A 228 12.92 -3.90 6.62
N GLY A 229 12.85 -5.14 7.11
CA GLY A 229 13.22 -6.31 6.33
C GLY A 229 12.07 -6.73 5.41
N ILE A 230 12.28 -6.76 4.10
CA ILE A 230 11.31 -7.19 3.11
C ILE A 230 11.81 -8.49 2.47
N ARG A 231 10.99 -9.54 2.45
CA ARG A 231 11.33 -10.80 1.79
C ARG A 231 10.61 -10.91 0.45
N LEU A 232 11.37 -10.81 -0.63
CA LEU A 232 10.90 -10.85 -2.01
C LEU A 232 10.54 -12.29 -2.46
N SER A 233 9.90 -12.39 -3.64
CA SER A 233 9.75 -13.68 -4.32
C SER A 233 11.10 -14.34 -4.57
N GLY A 234 11.20 -15.66 -4.40
CA GLY A 234 12.45 -16.40 -4.51
C GLY A 234 13.30 -16.40 -3.23
N GLY A 235 12.76 -15.89 -2.11
CA GLY A 235 13.41 -15.98 -0.80
C GLY A 235 14.47 -14.91 -0.52
N ARG A 236 14.81 -14.07 -1.51
CA ARG A 236 15.74 -12.94 -1.34
C ARG A 236 15.20 -11.97 -0.29
N ALA A 237 15.98 -11.71 0.75
CA ALA A 237 15.70 -10.66 1.72
C ALA A 237 16.39 -9.36 1.30
N MET A 238 15.74 -8.23 1.60
CA MET A 238 16.28 -6.89 1.42
C MET A 238 15.93 -6.06 2.65
N THR A 239 16.87 -5.24 3.11
CA THR A 239 16.61 -4.25 4.17
C THR A 239 16.36 -2.90 3.53
N GLN A 240 15.20 -2.31 3.81
CA GLN A 240 14.83 -0.98 3.37
C GLN A 240 14.95 0.00 4.54
N ARG A 241 15.68 1.10 4.33
CA ARG A 241 15.66 2.23 5.26
C ARG A 241 14.48 3.14 4.92
N ILE A 242 13.69 3.47 5.93
CA ILE A 242 12.60 4.44 5.85
C ILE A 242 13.00 5.62 6.72
N THR A 243 12.93 6.83 6.19
CA THR A 243 13.22 8.06 6.95
C THR A 243 12.04 8.99 6.83
N PHE A 244 11.39 9.25 7.96
CA PHE A 244 10.36 10.27 8.08
C PHE A 244 11.02 11.61 8.36
N PHE A 245 10.60 12.62 7.61
CA PHE A 245 11.01 14.00 7.82
C PHE A 245 9.86 14.77 8.44
N GLY A 246 10.18 15.58 9.45
CA GLY A 246 9.17 16.27 10.23
C GLY A 246 9.77 17.21 11.25
N ILE A 247 8.90 17.76 12.09
CA ILE A 247 9.26 18.74 13.10
C ILE A 247 8.88 18.18 14.46
N TRP A 248 9.88 18.06 15.33
CA TRP A 248 9.63 17.77 16.74
C TRP A 248 9.01 19.00 17.42
N LYS A 249 8.07 18.78 18.32
CA LYS A 249 7.46 19.80 19.16
C LYS A 249 7.28 19.27 20.57
N VAL A 250 7.52 20.12 21.56
CA VAL A 250 7.16 19.85 22.95
C VAL A 250 5.94 20.71 23.27
N ARG A 251 4.89 20.09 23.77
CA ARG A 251 3.63 20.75 24.13
C ARG A 251 3.62 21.13 25.61
N ARG A 252 2.67 22.01 25.98
CA ARG A 252 2.52 22.53 27.36
C ARG A 252 2.22 21.44 28.40
N ASP A 253 1.56 20.38 27.98
CA ASP A 253 1.28 19.19 28.78
C ASP A 253 2.48 18.24 28.90
N LEU A 254 3.67 18.68 28.46
CA LEU A 254 4.87 17.86 28.37
C LEU A 254 4.65 16.59 27.51
N SER A 255 3.76 16.66 26.52
CA SER A 255 3.76 15.67 25.44
C SER A 255 4.75 16.08 24.37
N VAL A 256 5.35 15.08 23.73
CA VAL A 256 6.21 15.28 22.56
C VAL A 256 5.41 14.91 21.32
N ALA A 257 5.50 15.71 20.28
CA ALA A 257 4.88 15.41 18.99
C ALA A 257 5.93 15.47 17.87
N PHE A 258 5.83 14.57 16.90
CA PHE A 258 6.55 14.65 15.63
C PHE A 258 5.56 14.92 14.51
N GLU A 259 5.59 16.13 13.96
CA GLU A 259 4.69 16.55 12.88
C GLU A 259 5.29 16.23 11.52
N ILE A 260 4.61 15.38 10.76
CA ILE A 260 4.98 14.96 9.42
C ILE A 260 4.10 15.73 8.41
N PRO A 261 4.69 16.50 7.48
CA PRO A 261 3.94 17.11 6.38
C PRO A 261 3.67 16.11 5.26
N TYR A 262 2.49 16.22 4.64
CA TYR A 262 2.05 15.43 3.48
C TYR A 262 1.76 16.31 2.27
N THR A 263 1.68 15.69 1.08
CA THR A 263 1.52 16.39 -0.21
C THR A 263 0.24 17.17 -0.35
N ASP A 264 -0.80 16.78 0.36
CA ASP A 264 -2.12 17.42 0.35
C ASP A 264 -2.22 18.61 1.33
N GLY A 265 -1.08 19.04 1.88
CA GLY A 265 -1.00 20.11 2.87
C GLY A 265 -1.39 19.69 4.29
N ARG A 266 -1.89 18.47 4.49
CA ARG A 266 -2.17 17.96 5.83
C ARG A 266 -0.87 17.74 6.59
N ARG A 267 -0.95 17.93 7.90
CA ARG A 267 0.11 17.58 8.86
C ARG A 267 -0.44 16.50 9.79
N HIS A 268 0.27 15.40 9.90
CA HIS A 268 -0.04 14.36 10.88
C HIS A 268 0.94 14.45 12.03
N ALA A 269 0.44 14.53 13.26
CA ALA A 269 1.27 14.60 14.45
C ALA A 269 1.29 13.24 15.14
N LEU A 270 2.46 12.59 15.15
CA LEU A 270 2.71 11.43 16.00
C LEU A 270 2.89 11.92 17.43
N LYS A 271 2.00 11.53 18.34
CA LYS A 271 2.01 12.00 19.72
C LYS A 271 2.63 10.96 20.64
N PHE A 272 3.48 11.44 21.54
CA PHE A 272 4.19 10.65 22.52
C PHE A 272 4.03 11.26 23.89
N THR A 273 3.94 10.41 24.90
CA THR A 273 4.25 10.80 26.28
C THR A 273 5.72 10.45 26.54
N GLY A 274 6.24 10.82 27.71
CA GLY A 274 7.58 10.36 28.05
C GLY A 274 8.08 10.76 29.42
N ALA A 275 9.15 10.08 29.84
CA ALA A 275 9.90 10.42 31.04
C ALA A 275 11.05 11.38 30.68
N TYR A 276 11.19 12.45 31.45
CA TYR A 276 12.12 13.52 31.20
C TYR A 276 13.37 13.38 32.08
N THR A 277 14.54 13.33 31.45
CA THR A 277 15.84 13.27 32.12
C THR A 277 16.71 14.42 31.65
N TRP A 278 17.17 15.25 32.59
CA TRP A 278 18.15 16.29 32.30
C TRP A 278 19.52 15.65 32.07
N LEU A 279 20.07 15.80 30.86
CA LEU A 279 21.42 15.32 30.55
C LEU A 279 22.47 16.35 30.97
N THR A 280 22.21 17.63 30.68
CA THR A 280 23.07 18.76 31.04
C THR A 280 22.20 19.98 31.36
N ARG A 281 22.82 21.10 31.78
CA ARG A 281 22.12 22.39 31.95
C ARG A 281 21.39 22.86 30.68
N ASN A 282 21.80 22.38 29.50
CA ASN A 282 21.27 22.82 28.21
C ASN A 282 20.68 21.68 27.38
N ALA A 283 20.42 20.51 27.96
CA ALA A 283 19.85 19.38 27.21
C ALA A 283 18.94 18.51 28.07
N VAL A 284 17.78 18.17 27.50
CA VAL A 284 16.77 17.28 28.08
C VAL A 284 16.61 16.08 27.16
N SER A 285 16.67 14.88 27.71
CA SER A 285 16.30 13.64 27.02
C SER A 285 14.91 13.22 27.43
N VAL A 286 14.06 12.87 26.46
CA VAL A 286 12.71 12.36 26.70
C VAL A 286 12.64 10.92 26.22
N GLN A 287 12.44 9.99 27.15
CA GLN A 287 12.15 8.60 26.82
C GLN A 287 10.71 8.50 26.33
N LEU A 288 10.53 8.23 25.04
CA LEU A 288 9.21 8.22 24.40
C LEU A 288 8.42 6.99 24.80
N ALA A 289 7.14 7.22 25.09
CA ALA A 289 6.13 6.22 25.27
C ALA A 289 4.91 6.53 24.37
N ASN A 290 4.13 5.51 24.05
CA ASN A 290 2.87 5.70 23.34
C ASN A 290 1.82 6.37 24.26
N LEU A 291 0.64 6.65 23.72
CA LEU A 291 -0.46 7.25 24.49
C LEU A 291 -0.99 6.38 25.64
N ARG A 292 -0.64 5.08 25.67
CA ARG A 292 -0.97 4.15 26.76
C ARG A 292 0.13 4.09 27.82
N GLY A 293 1.22 4.85 27.65
CA GLY A 293 2.38 4.83 28.55
C GLY A 293 3.37 3.69 28.30
N GLU A 294 3.20 2.91 27.24
CA GLU A 294 4.12 1.82 26.89
C GLU A 294 5.39 2.39 26.25
N PRO A 295 6.59 2.02 26.73
CA PRO A 295 7.84 2.56 26.24
C PRO A 295 8.10 2.13 24.79
N LEU A 296 8.56 3.07 23.96
CA LEU A 296 8.93 2.80 22.56
C LEU A 296 10.40 2.38 22.41
N GLY A 297 11.21 2.47 23.48
CA GLY A 297 12.64 2.20 23.45
C GLY A 297 13.44 3.29 22.72
N VAL A 298 12.91 4.51 22.68
CA VAL A 298 13.46 5.65 21.95
C VAL A 298 13.59 6.83 22.88
N ALA A 299 14.74 7.50 22.83
CA ALA A 299 14.97 8.75 23.53
C ALA A 299 15.15 9.89 22.53
N VAL A 300 14.48 11.02 22.75
CA VAL A 300 14.69 12.24 21.96
C VAL A 300 15.39 13.27 22.82
N THR A 301 16.52 13.78 22.33
CA THR A 301 17.26 14.84 23.00
C THR A 301 16.90 16.20 22.42
N PHE A 302 16.47 17.10 23.31
CA PHE A 302 16.16 18.50 23.04
C PHE A 302 17.23 19.39 23.67
N HIS A 303 17.83 20.28 22.88
CA HIS A 303 18.81 21.26 23.37
C HIS A 303 18.13 22.60 23.72
N ARG A 304 18.72 23.37 24.63
CA ARG A 304 18.13 24.62 25.15
C ARG A 304 17.69 25.62 24.08
N THR A 305 18.44 25.80 22.99
CA THR A 305 18.00 26.70 21.92
C THR A 305 16.65 26.30 21.30
N PHE A 306 16.29 25.01 21.35
CA PHE A 306 14.99 24.51 20.91
C PHE A 306 13.90 24.76 21.98
N LEU A 307 14.28 24.72 23.26
CA LEU A 307 13.39 25.06 24.38
C LEU A 307 13.16 26.57 24.50
N ASP A 308 14.10 27.41 24.06
CA ASP A 308 13.92 28.86 24.08
C ASP A 308 12.83 29.31 23.06
N ASP A 309 12.69 28.59 21.94
CA ASP A 309 11.61 28.80 20.94
C ASP A 309 10.24 28.24 21.40
N ALA A 310 10.25 27.18 22.20
CA ALA A 310 9.05 26.64 22.82
C ALA A 310 8.86 27.31 24.19
N GLN A 311 8.09 28.41 24.29
CA GLN A 311 7.82 29.22 25.50
C GLN A 311 7.41 28.41 26.77
N LEU A 312 8.32 27.62 27.32
CA LEU A 312 8.11 26.58 28.31
C LEU A 312 9.35 26.62 29.19
N PHE A 313 9.21 27.17 30.39
CA PHE A 313 10.27 27.02 31.38
C PHE A 313 9.89 25.89 32.33
N LEU A 314 10.77 24.91 32.42
CA LEU A 314 10.77 23.94 33.51
C LEU A 314 11.72 24.50 34.57
N ARG A 315 11.18 24.97 35.69
CA ARG A 315 11.98 25.42 36.84
C ARG A 315 11.97 24.33 37.90
N LEU A 316 13.14 23.75 38.13
CA LEU A 316 13.37 22.87 39.27
C LEU A 316 13.58 23.73 40.51
N GLN A 317 12.73 23.54 41.52
CA GLN A 317 12.92 24.15 42.84
C GLN A 317 13.28 23.03 43.81
N ARG A 318 14.49 23.12 44.37
CA ARG A 318 14.97 22.19 45.38
C ARG A 318 14.59 22.76 46.74
N LEU A 319 13.54 22.21 47.37
CA LEU A 319 13.16 22.53 48.75
C LEU A 319 13.66 21.38 49.64
N GLY A 320 14.81 21.58 50.29
CA GLY A 320 15.40 20.56 51.15
C GLY A 320 15.85 19.30 50.39
N LYS A 321 15.39 18.12 50.82
CA LYS A 321 15.69 16.83 50.18
C LYS A 321 14.78 16.51 48.98
N GLU A 322 13.70 17.27 48.79
CA GLU A 322 12.75 17.03 47.70
C GLU A 322 13.09 17.86 46.46
N THR A 323 12.92 17.22 45.32
CA THR A 323 13.12 17.82 44.01
C THR A 323 11.75 17.97 43.37
N GLN A 324 11.21 19.18 43.35
CA GLN A 324 9.93 19.46 42.70
C GLN A 324 10.16 20.04 41.30
N VAL A 325 9.35 19.56 40.36
CA VAL A 325 9.30 20.07 38.98
C VAL A 325 8.12 21.02 38.87
N LEU A 326 8.40 22.32 38.72
CA LEU A 326 7.38 23.32 38.39
C LEU A 326 7.49 23.63 36.89
N GLY A 327 6.43 23.33 36.14
CA GLY A 327 6.25 23.76 34.76
C GLY A 327 5.46 25.07 34.71
N GLY A 328 5.97 26.08 34.02
CA GLY A 328 5.28 27.35 33.80
C GLY A 328 5.57 27.94 32.42
N ALA A 329 4.72 28.88 31.99
CA ALA A 329 4.91 29.64 30.75
C ALA A 329 5.07 31.13 31.08
N THR A 330 6.07 31.79 30.50
CA THR A 330 6.22 33.25 30.59
C THR A 330 5.64 33.86 29.32
N LEU A 331 4.57 34.64 29.45
CA LEU A 331 4.08 35.51 28.38
C LEU A 331 4.90 36.80 28.42
N ARG A 332 5.64 37.10 27.34
CA ARG A 332 6.11 38.46 27.07
C ARG A 332 5.02 39.17 26.27
N PHE A 333 4.48 40.24 26.84
CA PHE A 333 3.70 41.24 26.11
C PHE A 333 4.67 42.18 25.39
#